data_AF-M4VJY5-F1
#
_entry.id   AF-M4VJY5-F1
#
_cell.length_a   1.000
_cell.length_b   1.000
_cell.length_c   1.000
_cell.angle_alpha   90.00
_cell.angle_beta   90.00
_cell.angle_gamma   90.00
#
_symmetry.space_group_name_H-M   'P 1'
#
loop_
_entity.id
_entity.type
_entity.pdbx_description
1 polymer ?
#
loop_
_entity_poly.entity_id
_entity_poly.type
_entity_poly.pdbx_seq_one_letter_code
_entity_poly.pdbx_strand_id
1 'polypeptide(L)'
;MDLLHIDGKPYVLVPMQEYRKLTNRVDEDAAADAALPDDVLNAIAAGADHPVKILRRFRKMTQVDLAKLADMSRAYLTEIETGRKQGSIRAMRQLADALKVNPGLLLAQ
;
A
#
# COMPACT_ATOMS: atom_id res chain seq x y z
N MET A 1 -31.07 2.07 5.18
CA MET A 1 -30.08 2.16 6.26
C MET A 1 -30.61 3.19 7.23
N ASP A 2 -31.01 2.77 8.42
CA ASP A 2 -31.55 3.70 9.40
C ASP A 2 -30.39 4.45 10.07
N LEU A 3 -30.37 5.77 9.92
CA LEU A 3 -29.41 6.65 10.59
C LEU A 3 -29.93 6.97 12.00
N LEU A 4 -29.18 6.55 13.01
CA LEU A 4 -29.38 6.99 14.38
C LEU A 4 -28.77 8.37 14.56
N HIS A 5 -29.41 9.22 15.37
CA HIS A 5 -28.85 10.49 15.78
C HIS A 5 -28.60 10.43 17.28
N ILE A 6 -27.32 10.50 17.68
CA ILE A 6 -26.91 10.51 19.08
C ILE A 6 -26.12 11.81 19.29
N ASP A 7 -26.58 12.66 20.20
CA ASP A 7 -25.95 13.96 20.50
C ASP A 7 -25.77 14.87 19.26
N GLY A 8 -26.79 14.90 18.38
CA GLY A 8 -26.78 15.68 17.14
C GLY A 8 -25.87 15.13 16.04
N LYS A 9 -25.13 14.04 16.31
CA LYS A 9 -24.25 13.41 15.33
C LYS A 9 -24.95 12.21 14.68
N PRO A 10 -24.88 12.08 13.35
CA PRO A 10 -25.40 10.92 12.65
C PRO A 10 -24.50 9.70 12.87
N TYR A 11 -25.11 8.58 13.25
CA TYR A 11 -24.51 7.27 13.41
C TYR A 11 -25.25 6.24 12.57
N VAL A 12 -24.54 5.22 12.13
CA VAL A 12 -25.10 4.09 11.37
C VAL A 12 -24.87 2.82 12.16
N LEU A 13 -25.92 2.03 12.35
CA LEU A 13 -25.78 0.68 12.91
C LEU A 13 -25.40 -0.29 11.81
N VAL A 14 -24.23 -0.90 11.97
CA VAL A 14 -23.75 -1.98 11.10
C VAL A 14 -23.76 -3.27 11.94
N PRO A 15 -24.42 -4.35 11.51
CA PRO A 15 -24.36 -5.63 12.20
C PRO A 15 -22.91 -6.08 12.42
N MET A 16 -22.61 -6.67 13.58
CA MET A 16 -21.23 -7.02 13.95
C MET A 16 -20.48 -7.88 12.92
N GLN A 17 -21.17 -8.80 12.24
CA GLN A 17 -20.54 -9.60 11.18
C GLN A 17 -20.14 -8.78 9.96
N GLU A 18 -20.90 -7.74 9.66
CA GLU A 18 -20.70 -6.85 8.52
C GLU A 18 -19.64 -5.79 8.84
N TYR A 19 -19.63 -5.26 10.07
CA TYR A 19 -18.54 -4.44 10.58
C TYR A 19 -17.21 -5.20 10.53
N ARG A 20 -17.19 -6.46 10.98
CA ARG A 20 -15.99 -7.30 10.91
C ARG A 20 -15.49 -7.52 9.50
N LYS A 21 -16.37 -7.69 8.50
CA LYS A 21 -15.92 -7.82 7.09
C LYS A 21 -15.31 -6.54 6.55
N LEU A 22 -15.83 -5.39 6.98
CA LEU A 22 -15.29 -4.07 6.62
C LEU A 22 -13.93 -3.85 7.28
N THR A 23 -13.78 -4.20 8.57
CA THR A 23 -12.49 -4.09 9.26
C THR A 23 -11.49 -5.16 8.85
N ASN A 24 -11.89 -6.40 8.55
CA ASN A 24 -10.95 -7.48 8.19
C ASN A 24 -10.11 -7.13 6.94
N ARG A 25 -10.70 -6.42 5.97
CA ARG A 25 -9.95 -5.93 4.81
C ARG A 25 -8.89 -4.90 5.22
N VAL A 26 -9.25 -4.01 6.14
CA VAL A 26 -8.32 -3.03 6.73
C VAL A 26 -7.28 -3.73 7.61
N ASP A 27 -7.64 -4.78 8.34
CA ASP A 27 -6.75 -5.53 9.24
C ASP A 27 -5.74 -6.39 8.47
N GLU A 28 -6.12 -7.03 7.36
CA GLU A 28 -5.20 -7.77 6.48
C GLU A 28 -4.18 -6.83 5.81
N ASP A 29 -4.66 -5.68 5.36
CA ASP A 29 -3.86 -4.64 4.73
C ASP A 29 -2.90 -3.97 5.74
N ALA A 30 -3.42 -3.64 6.93
CA ALA A 30 -2.62 -3.08 8.03
C ALA A 30 -1.64 -4.11 8.61
N ALA A 31 -1.96 -5.40 8.63
CA ALA A 31 -1.04 -6.44 9.08
C ALA A 31 0.17 -6.60 8.13
N ALA A 32 -0.05 -6.44 6.82
CA ALA A 32 1.05 -6.44 5.84
C ALA A 32 2.00 -5.25 6.06
N ASP A 33 1.44 -4.09 6.38
CA ASP A 33 2.21 -2.86 6.63
C ASP A 33 2.85 -2.84 8.03
N ALA A 34 2.19 -3.37 9.05
CA ALA A 34 2.69 -3.47 10.43
C ALA A 34 3.88 -4.43 10.59
N ALA A 35 4.15 -5.27 9.58
CA ALA A 35 5.36 -6.08 9.53
C ALA A 35 6.61 -5.28 9.11
N LEU A 36 6.46 -4.01 8.71
CA LEU A 36 7.58 -3.16 8.35
C LEU A 36 8.20 -2.49 9.58
N PRO A 37 9.54 -2.46 9.70
CA PRO A 37 10.23 -1.69 10.74
C PRO A 37 9.93 -0.18 10.67
N ASP A 38 9.94 0.48 11.83
CA ASP A 38 9.65 1.91 11.96
C ASP A 38 10.57 2.79 11.11
N ASP A 39 11.85 2.42 10.95
CA ASP A 39 12.80 3.17 10.11
C ASP A 39 12.39 3.16 8.63
N VAL A 40 11.80 2.07 8.14
CA VAL A 40 11.27 1.96 6.77
C VAL A 40 10.02 2.82 6.62
N LEU A 41 9.09 2.75 7.57
CA LEU A 41 7.87 3.56 7.57
C LEU A 41 8.18 5.05 7.63
N ASN A 42 9.13 5.44 8.48
CA ASN A 42 9.60 6.82 8.60
C ASN A 42 10.29 7.29 7.31
N ALA A 43 11.06 6.43 6.62
CA ALA A 43 11.66 6.77 5.34
C ALA A 43 10.61 7.01 4.24
N ILE A 44 9.53 6.21 4.23
CA ILE A 44 8.40 6.40 3.31
C ILE A 44 7.68 7.72 3.62
N ALA A 45 7.39 7.98 4.90
CA ALA A 45 6.72 9.20 5.35
C ALA A 45 7.55 10.47 5.09
N ALA A 46 8.88 10.37 5.14
CA ALA A 46 9.78 11.48 4.82
C ALA A 46 9.77 11.86 3.33
N GLY A 47 9.30 10.98 2.44
CA GLY A 47 9.13 11.27 1.01
C GLY A 47 10.43 11.50 0.23
N ALA A 48 11.59 11.13 0.77
CA ALA A 48 12.89 11.38 0.13
C ALA A 48 13.14 10.52 -1.13
N ASP A 49 12.55 9.33 -1.17
CA ASP A 49 12.59 8.38 -2.30
C ASP A 49 11.18 7.80 -2.50
N HIS A 50 10.85 7.35 -3.71
CA HIS A 50 9.57 6.70 -3.97
C HIS A 50 9.40 5.43 -3.10
N PRO A 51 8.21 5.16 -2.51
CA PRO A 51 7.99 4.02 -1.60
C PRO A 51 8.45 2.67 -2.17
N VAL A 52 8.15 2.42 -3.45
CA VAL A 52 8.62 1.23 -4.20
C VAL A 52 10.14 1.05 -4.09
N LYS A 53 10.92 2.12 -4.22
CA LYS A 53 12.39 2.07 -4.16
C LYS A 53 12.89 1.78 -2.75
N ILE A 54 12.26 2.39 -1.75
CA ILE A 54 12.57 2.19 -0.32
C ILE A 54 12.33 0.72 0.04
N LEU A 55 11.13 0.22 -0.24
CA LEU A 55 10.72 -1.15 0.06
C LEU A 55 11.57 -2.18 -0.70
N ARG A 56 11.88 -1.93 -1.98
CA ARG A 56 12.77 -2.80 -2.76
C ARG A 56 14.15 -2.94 -2.11
N ARG A 57 14.74 -1.83 -1.67
CA ARG A 57 16.06 -1.81 -0.99
C ARG A 57 15.99 -2.53 0.35
N PHE A 58 14.95 -2.28 1.14
CA PHE A 58 14.70 -2.99 2.39
C PHE A 58 14.65 -4.52 2.18
N ARG A 59 13.99 -4.97 1.11
CA ARG A 59 13.93 -6.39 0.71
C ARG A 59 15.17 -6.90 -0.03
N LYS A 60 16.22 -6.08 -0.17
CA LYS A 60 17.50 -6.40 -0.83
C LYS A 60 17.34 -6.88 -2.28
N MET A 61 16.33 -6.38 -2.98
CA MET A 61 16.08 -6.70 -4.38
C MET A 61 16.77 -5.70 -5.32
N THR A 62 17.29 -6.17 -6.45
CA THR A 62 17.66 -5.28 -7.55
C THR A 62 16.41 -4.82 -8.32
N GLN A 63 16.52 -3.77 -9.14
CA GLN A 63 15.41 -3.38 -10.03
C GLN A 63 15.06 -4.51 -11.01
N VAL A 64 16.03 -5.32 -11.42
CA VAL A 64 15.78 -6.46 -12.31
C VAL A 64 14.96 -7.52 -11.59
N ASP A 65 15.26 -7.80 -10.32
CA ASP A 65 14.54 -8.80 -9.54
C ASP A 65 13.09 -8.39 -9.30
N LEU A 66 12.86 -7.15 -8.87
CA LEU A 66 11.51 -6.65 -8.64
C LEU A 66 10.70 -6.57 -9.95
N ALA A 67 11.32 -6.10 -11.03
CA ALA A 67 10.64 -6.04 -12.33
C ALA A 67 10.22 -7.44 -12.82
N LYS A 68 11.08 -8.45 -12.63
CA LYS A 68 10.74 -9.85 -12.95
C LYS A 68 9.59 -10.37 -12.08
N LEU A 69 9.64 -10.13 -10.77
CA LEU A 69 8.60 -10.57 -9.83
C LEU A 69 7.25 -9.90 -10.09
N ALA A 70 7.26 -8.63 -10.49
CA ALA A 70 6.06 -7.85 -10.77
C ALA A 70 5.60 -7.94 -12.24
N ASP A 71 6.21 -8.82 -13.04
CA ASP A 71 5.91 -9.04 -14.46
C ASP A 71 5.88 -7.73 -15.28
N MET A 72 6.96 -6.94 -15.19
CA MET A 72 7.10 -5.68 -15.91
C MET A 72 8.54 -5.42 -16.38
N SER A 73 8.71 -4.42 -17.25
CA SER A 73 10.05 -4.05 -17.72
C SER A 73 10.83 -3.28 -16.64
N ARG A 74 12.15 -3.51 -16.58
CA ARG A 74 13.05 -2.74 -15.69
C ARG A 74 12.94 -1.24 -15.95
N ALA A 75 12.85 -0.84 -17.22
CA ALA A 75 12.75 0.57 -17.61
C ALA A 75 11.48 1.22 -17.03
N TYR A 76 10.34 0.53 -17.09
CA TYR A 76 9.09 1.03 -16.52
C TYR A 76 9.17 1.13 -14.99
N LEU A 77 9.74 0.13 -14.31
CA LEU A 77 9.99 0.21 -12.87
C LEU A 77 10.89 1.41 -12.52
N THR A 78 11.94 1.68 -13.30
CA THR A 78 12.81 2.85 -13.07
C THR A 78 12.04 4.17 -13.22
N GLU A 79 11.17 4.28 -14.23
CA GLU A 79 10.32 5.47 -14.39
C GLU A 79 9.40 5.69 -13.19
N ILE A 80 8.86 4.60 -12.61
CA ILE A 80 8.09 4.63 -11.38
C ILE A 80 8.94 5.07 -10.19
N GLU A 81 10.08 4.41 -9.93
CA GLU A 81 10.95 4.72 -8.77
C GLU A 81 11.51 6.15 -8.79
N THR A 82 11.55 6.79 -9.95
CA THR A 82 12.01 8.17 -10.14
C THR A 82 10.88 9.19 -10.19
N GLY A 83 9.62 8.76 -10.12
CA GLY A 83 8.44 9.62 -10.22
C GLY A 83 8.15 10.13 -11.64
N ARG A 84 8.93 9.73 -12.67
CA ARG A 84 8.65 10.09 -14.07
C ARG A 84 7.32 9.54 -14.56
N LYS A 85 6.87 8.41 -14.01
CA LYS A 85 5.52 7.88 -14.19
C LYS A 85 4.96 7.48 -12.85
N GLN A 86 3.71 7.84 -12.58
CA GLN A 86 3.00 7.35 -11.39
C GLN A 86 2.75 5.84 -11.44
N GLY A 87 2.71 5.25 -12.65
CA GLY A 87 2.32 3.87 -12.88
C GLY A 87 0.79 3.69 -12.86
N SER A 88 0.31 2.62 -13.49
CA SER A 88 -1.13 2.32 -13.46
C SER A 88 -1.52 1.67 -12.12
N ILE A 89 -2.81 1.73 -11.76
CA ILE A 89 -3.35 0.98 -10.59
C ILE A 89 -2.97 -0.51 -10.67
N ARG A 90 -3.01 -1.09 -11.87
CA ARG A 90 -2.58 -2.47 -12.11
C ARG A 90 -1.10 -2.67 -11.78
N ALA A 91 -0.23 -1.77 -12.25
CA ALA A 91 1.21 -1.83 -11.97
C ALA A 91 1.50 -1.70 -10.47
N MET A 92 0.82 -0.78 -9.77
CA MET A 92 0.97 -0.63 -8.32
C MET A 92 0.55 -1.88 -7.56
N ARG A 93 -0.53 -2.54 -7.99
CA ARG A 93 -0.95 -3.83 -7.41
C ARG A 93 0.12 -4.91 -7.61
N GLN A 94 0.65 -5.06 -8.83
CA GLN A 94 1.70 -6.04 -9.11
C GLN A 94 2.97 -5.78 -8.28
N LEU A 95 3.35 -4.51 -8.10
CA LEU A 95 4.49 -4.13 -7.26
C LEU A 95 4.22 -4.40 -5.78
N ALA A 96 3.03 -4.08 -5.29
CA ALA A 96 2.62 -4.35 -3.91
C ALA A 96 2.64 -5.85 -3.61
N ASP A 97 2.14 -6.68 -4.52
CA ASP A 97 2.16 -8.14 -4.39
C ASP A 97 3.60 -8.67 -4.35
N ALA A 98 4.47 -8.21 -5.27
CA ALA A 98 5.88 -8.60 -5.30
C ALA A 98 6.65 -8.13 -4.05
N LEU A 99 6.29 -6.96 -3.53
CA LEU A 99 6.84 -6.38 -2.31
C LEU A 99 6.13 -6.87 -1.04
N LYS A 100 5.08 -7.68 -1.13
CA LYS A 100 4.29 -8.16 0.01
C LYS A 100 3.91 -7.02 0.97
N VAL A 101 3.28 -5.98 0.44
CA VAL A 101 2.76 -4.82 1.19
C VAL A 101 1.36 -4.46 0.68
N ASN A 102 0.64 -3.59 1.37
CA ASN A 102 -0.61 -3.06 0.84
C ASN A 102 -0.35 -2.09 -0.34
N PRO A 103 -1.12 -2.16 -1.44
CA PRO A 103 -0.98 -1.22 -2.56
C PRO A 103 -1.25 0.25 -2.19
N GLY A 104 -2.06 0.51 -1.16
CA GLY A 104 -2.28 1.84 -0.60
C GLY A 104 -1.00 2.51 -0.09
N LEU A 105 -0.06 1.73 0.45
CA LEU A 105 1.26 2.22 0.86
C LEU A 105 2.08 2.77 -0.33
N LEU A 106 1.81 2.31 -1.55
CA LEU A 106 2.47 2.77 -2.77
C LEU A 106 1.73 3.92 -3.46
N LEU A 107 0.45 4.11 -3.15
CA LEU A 107 -0.44 5.09 -3.78
C LEU A 107 -0.58 6.39 -2.98
N ALA A 108 -0.18 6.37 -1.70
CA ALA A 108 -0.10 7.57 -0.88
C ALA A 108 1.12 8.41 -1.29
N GLN A 109 0.90 9.39 -2.17
CA GLN A 109 1.87 10.41 -2.58
C GLN A 109 1.15 11.75 -2.75
#